data_AF-A0A0C7R2M7-F1
#
_entry.id   AF-A0A0C7R2M7-F1
#
_cell.length_a   1.000
_cell.length_b   1.000
_cell.length_c   1.000
_cell.angle_alpha   90.00
_cell.angle_beta   90.00
_cell.angle_gamma   90.00
#
_symmetry.space_group_name_H-M   'P 1'
#
loop_
_entity.id
_entity.type
_entity.pdbx_description
1 polymer ?
#
loop_
_entity_poly.entity_id
_entity_poly.type
_entity_poly.pdbx_seq_one_letter_code
_entity_poly.pdbx_strand_id
1 'polypeptide(L)'
;MLNVAFYMSFALFLLSIVFFIFKDKSVILIQGYYFISKNQRDLYDEIKLSKDYGLILFKNGLIILIGALGYIFISKPILWIAFAIWIIYFVKTLVTFSFDKYKLNKS
;
A
#
# COMPACT_ATOMS: atom_id res chain seq x y z
N MET A 1 -19.11 -0.21 10.95
CA MET A 1 -18.44 -1.26 10.14
C MET A 1 -18.37 -0.85 8.67
N LEU A 2 -19.49 -0.78 7.94
CA LEU A 2 -19.50 -0.40 6.53
C LEU A 2 -18.89 1.00 6.27
N ASN A 3 -19.31 2.02 7.03
CA ASN A 3 -18.75 3.38 6.90
C ASN A 3 -17.23 3.41 7.15
N VAL A 4 -16.76 2.61 8.12
CA VAL A 4 -15.33 2.49 8.43
C VAL A 4 -14.58 1.89 7.24
N ALA A 5 -15.14 0.85 6.60
CA ALA A 5 -14.55 0.25 5.40
C ALA A 5 -14.47 1.26 4.24
N PHE A 6 -15.49 2.09 4.04
CA PHE A 6 -15.45 3.14 3.02
C PHE A 6 -14.42 4.22 3.32
N TYR A 7 -14.39 4.75 4.55
CA TYR A 7 -13.37 5.75 4.93
C TYR A 7 -11.95 5.19 4.80
N MET A 8 -11.75 3.92 5.19
CA MET A 8 -10.45 3.27 5.11
C MET A 8 -10.02 3.01 3.66
N SER A 9 -10.92 2.52 2.82
CA SER A 9 -10.66 2.33 1.38
C SER A 9 -10.35 3.67 0.70
N PHE A 10 -11.13 4.71 0.99
CA PHE A 10 -10.91 6.04 0.46
C PHE A 10 -9.56 6.63 0.89
N ALA A 11 -9.19 6.51 2.17
CA ALA A 11 -7.89 6.96 2.67
C ALA A 11 -6.72 6.22 1.99
N LEU A 12 -6.84 4.90 1.78
CA LEU A 12 -5.82 4.11 1.08
C LEU A 12 -5.68 4.52 -0.39
N PHE A 13 -6.78 4.85 -1.07
CA PHE A 13 -6.73 5.36 -2.44
C PHE A 13 -6.12 6.76 -2.51
N LEU A 14 -6.46 7.66 -1.59
CA LEU A 14 -5.82 8.97 -1.52
C LEU A 14 -4.31 8.83 -1.32
N LEU A 15 -3.89 7.98 -0.37
CA LEU A 15 -2.47 7.73 -0.14
C LEU A 15 -1.79 7.13 -1.38
N SER A 16 -2.43 6.16 -2.03
CA SER A 16 -1.93 5.57 -3.28
C SER A 16 -1.73 6.62 -4.39
N ILE A 17 -2.68 7.55 -4.55
CA ILE A 17 -2.58 8.66 -5.50
C ILE A 17 -1.40 9.57 -5.16
N VAL A 18 -1.16 9.87 -3.88
CA VAL A 18 0.03 10.64 -3.47
C VAL A 18 1.31 9.97 -3.96
N PHE A 19 1.44 8.64 -3.81
CA PHE A 19 2.61 7.92 -4.33
C PHE A 19 2.72 8.01 -5.87
N PHE A 20 1.62 7.88 -6.61
CA PHE A 20 1.65 8.00 -8.07
C PHE A 20 1.99 9.43 -8.58
N ILE A 21 1.53 10.47 -7.89
CA ILE A 21 1.77 11.87 -8.28
C ILE A 21 3.18 12.31 -7.89
N PHE A 22 3.58 12.06 -6.64
CA PHE A 22 4.84 12.58 -6.08
C PHE A 22 6.06 11.69 -6.38
N LYS A 23 5.86 10.47 -6.89
CA LYS A 23 6.92 9.56 -7.37
C LYS A 23 8.09 9.48 -6.37
N ASP A 24 9.29 9.87 -6.78
CA ASP A 24 10.53 9.87 -5.98
C ASP A 24 10.36 10.55 -4.61
N LYS A 25 9.66 11.68 -4.54
CA LYS A 25 9.49 12.44 -3.28
C LYS A 25 8.64 11.70 -2.25
N SER A 26 7.72 10.86 -2.71
CA SER A 26 6.81 10.11 -1.82
C SER A 26 7.48 8.95 -1.09
N VAL A 27 8.64 8.49 -1.57
CA VAL A 27 9.37 7.36 -0.97
C VAL A 27 9.80 7.65 0.46
N ILE A 28 9.97 8.93 0.81
CA ILE A 28 10.25 9.41 2.18
C ILE A 28 9.14 9.00 3.17
N LEU A 29 7.91 8.81 2.71
CA LEU A 29 6.77 8.36 3.53
C LEU A 29 6.82 6.85 3.83
N ILE A 30 7.67 6.09 3.13
CA ILE A 30 7.82 4.66 3.36
C ILE A 30 8.61 4.47 4.67
N GLN A 31 7.99 3.73 5.59
CA GLN A 31 8.59 3.40 6.87
C GLN A 31 9.92 2.66 6.65
N GLY A 32 10.97 3.04 7.39
CA GLY A 32 12.33 2.51 7.19
C GLY A 32 13.16 3.32 6.17
N TYR A 33 12.58 3.69 5.03
CA TYR A 33 13.28 4.50 4.02
C TYR A 33 13.62 5.91 4.52
N TYR A 34 12.75 6.48 5.36
CA TYR A 34 12.98 7.76 6.02
C TYR A 34 14.32 7.85 6.78
N PHE A 35 14.77 6.74 7.39
CA PHE A 35 16.00 6.70 8.20
C PHE A 35 17.29 6.62 7.36
N ILE A 36 17.18 6.38 6.05
CA ILE A 36 18.32 6.27 5.16
C ILE A 36 18.85 7.68 4.83
N SER A 37 20.17 7.86 4.88
CA SER A 37 20.84 9.12 4.54
C SER A 37 20.67 9.48 3.05
N LYS A 38 20.65 10.77 2.70
CA LYS A 38 20.46 11.22 1.30
C LYS A 38 21.44 10.55 0.32
N ASN A 39 22.72 10.45 0.68
CA ASN A 39 23.75 9.82 -0.15
C ASN A 39 23.48 8.33 -0.43
N GLN A 40 22.80 7.64 0.49
CA GLN A 40 22.41 6.24 0.30
C GLN A 40 21.13 6.10 -0.53
N ARG A 41 20.24 7.10 -0.54
CA ARG A 41 19.00 7.09 -1.32
C ARG A 41 19.27 7.10 -2.82
N ASP A 42 20.32 7.80 -3.26
CA ASP A 42 20.78 7.85 -4.66
C ASP A 42 21.14 6.45 -5.23
N LEU A 43 21.33 5.44 -4.37
CA LEU A 43 21.60 4.06 -4.77
C LEU A 43 20.31 3.25 -5.06
N TYR A 44 19.13 3.85 -4.94
CA TYR A 44 17.83 3.18 -5.10
C TYR A 44 17.03 3.78 -6.25
N ASP A 45 16.26 2.93 -6.95
CA ASP A 45 15.25 3.35 -7.90
C ASP A 45 13.99 3.84 -7.15
N GLU A 46 14.04 5.09 -6.69
CA GLU A 46 12.96 5.74 -5.94
C GLU A 46 11.64 5.79 -6.74
N ILE A 47 11.70 6.00 -8.06
CA ILE A 47 10.51 6.08 -8.91
C ILE A 47 9.78 4.74 -8.94
N LYS A 48 10.52 3.65 -9.13
CA LYS A 48 9.95 2.30 -9.17
C LYS A 48 9.46 1.86 -7.80
N LEU A 49 10.22 2.16 -6.75
CA LEU A 49 9.83 1.89 -5.36
C LEU A 49 8.53 2.60 -4.98
N SER A 50 8.40 3.89 -5.31
CA SER A 50 7.19 4.67 -5.09
C SER A 50 5.98 4.09 -5.82
N LYS A 51 6.12 3.79 -7.12
CA LYS A 51 5.01 3.22 -7.91
C LYS A 51 4.54 1.88 -7.37
N ASP A 52 5.46 0.98 -7.03
CA ASP A 52 5.12 -0.32 -6.48
C ASP A 52 4.43 -0.20 -5.12
N TYR A 53 4.92 0.71 -4.26
CA TYR A 53 4.27 0.97 -2.96
C TYR A 53 2.88 1.60 -3.13
N GLY A 54 2.72 2.55 -4.05
CA GLY A 54 1.42 3.10 -4.41
C GLY A 54 0.45 2.03 -4.91
N LEU A 55 0.93 1.06 -5.68
CA LEU A 55 0.13 -0.07 -6.19
C LEU A 55 -0.24 -1.07 -5.09
N ILE A 56 0.65 -1.29 -4.11
CA ILE A 56 0.34 -2.06 -2.91
C ILE A 56 -0.82 -1.40 -2.14
N LEU A 57 -0.73 -0.09 -1.89
CA LEU A 57 -1.79 0.65 -1.20
C LEU A 57 -3.11 0.62 -1.98
N PHE A 58 -3.04 0.76 -3.31
CA PHE A 58 -4.20 0.66 -4.19
C PHE A 58 -4.90 -0.71 -4.07
N LYS A 59 -4.12 -1.81 -4.11
CA LYS A 59 -4.64 -3.17 -3.94
C LYS A 59 -5.30 -3.36 -2.58
N ASN A 60 -4.70 -2.84 -1.51
CA ASN A 60 -5.28 -2.87 -0.18
C ASN A 60 -6.63 -2.13 -0.13
N GLY A 61 -6.71 -0.93 -0.73
CA GLY A 61 -7.95 -0.16 -0.85
C GLY A 61 -9.04 -0.90 -1.63
N LEU A 62 -8.66 -1.60 -2.71
CA LEU A 62 -9.57 -2.41 -3.53
C LEU A 62 -10.14 -3.61 -2.78
N ILE A 63 -9.34 -4.35 -2.00
CA ILE A 63 -9.83 -5.49 -1.22
C ILE A 63 -10.95 -5.03 -0.25
N ILE A 64 -10.73 -3.91 0.44
CA ILE A 64 -11.71 -3.34 1.37
C ILE A 64 -12.95 -2.83 0.62
N LEU A 65 -12.78 -2.19 -0.54
CA LEU A 65 -13.90 -1.71 -1.36
C LEU A 65 -14.79 -2.87 -1.84
N ILE A 66 -14.20 -3.94 -2.36
CA ILE A 66 -14.92 -5.13 -2.82
C ILE A 66 -15.66 -5.78 -1.63
N GLY A 67 -15.04 -5.83 -0.46
CA GLY A 67 -15.69 -6.27 0.78
C GLY A 67 -16.90 -5.43 1.17
N ALA A 68 -16.79 -4.10 1.05
CA ALA A 68 -17.88 -3.16 1.32
C ALA A 68 -19.03 -3.29 0.31
N LEU A 69 -18.73 -3.47 -0.98
CA LEU A 69 -19.74 -3.71 -2.01
C LEU A 69 -20.44 -5.07 -1.79
N GLY A 70 -19.68 -6.12 -1.49
CA GLY A 70 -20.24 -7.44 -1.17
C GLY A 70 -21.14 -7.43 0.08
N TYR A 71 -20.84 -6.56 1.05
CA TYR A 71 -21.72 -6.32 2.20
C TYR A 71 -23.08 -5.74 1.78
N ILE A 72 -23.09 -4.80 0.84
CA ILE A 72 -24.32 -4.12 0.37
C ILE A 72 -25.17 -5.04 -0.50
N PHE A 73 -24.54 -5.74 -1.46
CA PHE A 73 -25.28 -6.48 -2.49
C PHE A 73 -25.57 -7.94 -2.14
N ILE A 74 -24.81 -8.56 -1.24
CA ILE A 74 -24.91 -10.01 -1.00
C ILE A 74 -25.25 -10.29 0.46
N SER A 75 -24.35 -10.02 1.41
CA SER A 75 -24.59 -10.34 2.82
C SER A 75 -23.59 -9.69 3.79
N LYS A 76 -24.02 -9.47 5.03
CA LYS A 76 -23.19 -8.90 6.11
C LYS A 76 -21.86 -9.63 6.41
N PRO A 77 -21.77 -10.98 6.44
CA PRO A 77 -20.52 -11.67 6.78
C PRO A 77 -19.39 -11.49 5.75
N ILE A 78 -19.70 -11.09 4.51
CA ILE A 78 -18.69 -10.91 3.46
C ILE A 78 -17.66 -9.83 3.84
N LEU A 79 -18.08 -8.79 4.56
CA LEU A 79 -17.18 -7.75 5.03
C LEU A 79 -16.11 -8.33 5.98
N TRP A 80 -16.50 -9.25 6.87
CA TRP A 80 -15.57 -9.89 7.80
C TRP A 80 -14.56 -10.77 7.07
N ILE A 81 -15.01 -11.51 6.05
CA ILE A 81 -14.13 -12.33 5.20
C ILE A 81 -13.13 -11.43 4.46
N ALA A 82 -13.60 -10.31 3.89
CA ALA A 82 -12.73 -9.36 3.21
C ALA A 82 -11.71 -8.72 4.15
N PHE A 83 -12.09 -8.40 5.40
CA PHE A 83 -11.16 -7.92 6.42
C PHE A 83 -10.10 -8.97 6.78
N ALA A 84 -10.47 -10.24 6.92
CA ALA A 84 -9.52 -11.31 7.17
C ALA A 84 -8.51 -11.46 6.01
N ILE A 85 -8.98 -11.44 4.76
CA ILE A 85 -8.13 -11.46 3.56
C ILE A 85 -7.20 -10.24 3.53
N TRP A 86 -7.74 -9.06 3.82
CA TRP A 86 -6.97 -7.82 3.88
C TRP A 86 -5.84 -7.90 4.92
N ILE A 87 -6.13 -8.37 6.14
CA ILE A 87 -5.11 -8.53 7.20
C ILE A 87 -3.99 -9.47 6.74
N ILE A 88 -4.33 -10.64 6.19
CA ILE A 88 -3.34 -11.62 5.72
C ILE A 88 -2.47 -11.01 4.63
N TYR A 89 -3.09 -10.33 3.65
CA TYR A 89 -2.38 -9.67 2.56
C TYR A 89 -1.47 -8.53 3.06
N PHE A 90 -1.97 -7.72 3.99
CA PHE A 90 -1.24 -6.61 4.59
C PHE A 90 -0.02 -7.09 5.38
N VAL A 91 -0.19 -8.07 6.27
CA VAL A 91 0.92 -8.65 7.05
C VAL A 91 1.95 -9.30 6.13
N LYS A 92 1.51 -10.09 5.13
CA LYS A 92 2.43 -10.68 4.15
C LYS A 92 3.23 -9.61 3.43
N THR A 93 2.57 -8.51 3.07
CA THR A 93 3.24 -7.38 2.41
C THR A 93 4.23 -6.70 3.34
N LEU A 94 3.87 -6.44 4.60
CA LEU A 94 4.80 -5.86 5.58
C LEU A 94 6.06 -6.72 5.79
N VAL A 95 5.91 -8.04 5.87
CA VAL A 95 7.05 -8.96 6.09
C VAL A 95 7.91 -9.12 4.83
N THR A 96 7.29 -9.14 3.65
CA THR A 96 7.99 -9.40 2.39
C THR A 96 8.56 -8.12 1.76
N PHE A 97 7.99 -6.97 2.07
CA PHE A 97 8.38 -5.70 1.47
C PHE A 97 9.77 -5.29 1.98
N SER A 98 10.74 -5.31 1.07
CA SER A 98 12.09 -4.81 1.29
C SER A 98 12.42 -3.81 0.20
N PHE A 99 12.74 -2.58 0.59
CA PHE A 99 13.19 -1.55 -0.33
C PHE A 99 14.57 -1.87 -0.94
N ASP A 100 15.36 -2.78 -0.34
CA ASP A 100 16.64 -3.26 -0.90
C ASP A 100 16.49 -3.99 -2.23
N LYS A 101 15.29 -4.46 -2.55
CA LYS A 101 14.99 -5.00 -3.89
C LYS A 101 15.19 -3.96 -5.00
N TYR A 102 15.10 -2.67 -4.68
CA TYR A 102 15.14 -1.56 -5.62
C TYR A 102 16.52 -0.89 -5.71
N LYS A 103 17.57 -1.48 -5.13
CA LYS A 103 18.93 -0.97 -5.24
C LYS A 103 19.45 -1.09 -6.68
N LEU A 104 20.00 0.00 -7.22
CA LEU A 104 20.47 0.12 -8.61
C LEU A 104 21.74 -0.70 -8.86
N ASN A 105 22.62 -0.81 -7.87
CA ASN A 105 23.81 -1.68 -7.91
C ASN A 105 23.51 -3.01 -7.24
N LYS A 106 22.88 -3.92 -7.99
CA LYS A 106 23.05 -5.36 -7.78
C LYS A 106 24.20 -5.81 -8.68
N SER A 107 25.44 -5.67 -8.20
CA SER A 107 26.56 -6.48 -8.69
C SER A 107 26.61 -7.78 -7.88
#